data_AF-A0AAP9HAH2-F1
#
_entry.id   AF-A0AAP9HAH2-F1
#
_cell.length_a   1.000
_cell.length_b   1.000
_cell.length_c   1.000
_cell.angle_alpha   90.00
_cell.angle_beta   90.00
_cell.angle_gamma   90.00
#
_symmetry.space_group_name_H-M   'P 1'
#
loop_
_entity.id
_entity.type
_entity.pdbx_description
1 polymer ?
#
loop_
_entity_poly.entity_id
_entity_poly.type
_entity_poly.pdbx_seq_one_letter_code
_entity_poly.pdbx_strand_id
1 'polypeptide(L)'
;MKNTYYISISKTNDNHILHNATCRIYAENKEDMILIGRYEQLVIALGVSRNNFRKVTPCPQCVLKRRLYNFSRPRQEPVPVRHFPD
;
A
#
# COMPACT_ATOMS: atom_id res chain seq x y z
N MET A 1 -10.27 -6.90 3.28
CA MET A 1 -9.91 -5.99 2.16
C MET A 1 -8.49 -5.39 2.25
N LYS A 2 -7.63 -5.80 3.20
CA LYS A 2 -6.20 -5.44 3.15
C LYS A 2 -5.65 -5.89 1.79
N ASN A 3 -4.84 -5.04 1.17
CA ASN A 3 -4.16 -5.30 -0.12
C ASN A 3 -4.98 -5.13 -1.40
N THR A 4 -6.18 -4.54 -1.35
CA THR A 4 -6.88 -4.09 -2.57
C THR A 4 -6.42 -2.68 -2.94
N TYR A 5 -6.17 -2.42 -4.23
CA TYR A 5 -5.67 -1.15 -4.74
C TYR A 5 -6.61 -0.53 -5.75
N TYR A 6 -6.69 0.79 -5.70
CA TYR A 6 -7.55 1.64 -6.51
C TYR A 6 -6.74 2.79 -7.07
N ILE A 7 -7.05 3.24 -8.27
CA ILE A 7 -6.40 4.37 -8.91
C ILE A 7 -7.37 5.54 -9.02
N SER A 8 -6.91 6.75 -8.69
CA SER A 8 -7.71 7.95 -8.91
C SER A 8 -7.74 8.33 -10.39
N ILE A 9 -8.92 8.67 -10.89
CA ILE A 9 -9.07 9.25 -12.22
C ILE A 9 -8.88 10.76 -12.06
N SER A 10 -7.70 11.26 -12.43
CA SER A 10 -7.47 12.69 -12.40
C SER A 10 -8.20 13.33 -13.58
N LYS A 11 -9.11 14.27 -13.29
CA LYS A 11 -9.88 15.03 -14.28
C LYS A 11 -9.12 16.25 -14.82
N THR A 12 -8.07 16.68 -14.12
CA THR A 12 -7.38 17.96 -14.35
C THR A 12 -5.89 17.84 -14.62
N ASN A 13 -5.24 16.78 -14.14
CA ASN A 13 -3.81 16.52 -14.35
C ASN A 13 -3.62 15.11 -14.93
N ASP A 14 -2.74 14.93 -15.90
CA ASP A 14 -2.43 13.62 -16.48
C ASP A 14 -1.78 12.59 -15.51
N ASN A 15 -1.69 12.89 -14.21
CA ASN A 15 -1.05 12.03 -13.23
C ASN A 15 -2.08 11.31 -12.36
N HIS A 16 -2.04 9.97 -12.38
CA HIS A 16 -2.90 9.11 -11.60
C HIS A 16 -2.24 8.72 -10.28
N ILE A 17 -3.03 8.63 -9.20
CA ILE A 17 -2.51 8.26 -7.88
C ILE A 17 -3.05 6.88 -7.49
N LEU A 18 -2.15 5.97 -7.14
CA LEU A 18 -2.49 4.64 -6.66
C LEU A 18 -2.69 4.64 -5.13
N HIS A 19 -3.87 4.22 -4.70
CA HIS A 19 -4.29 4.12 -3.31
C HIS A 19 -4.53 2.67 -2.90
N ASN A 20 -4.25 2.35 -1.64
CA ASN A 20 -4.74 1.12 -1.02
C ASN A 20 -6.16 1.36 -0.46
N ALA A 21 -6.98 0.31 -0.38
CA ALA A 21 -8.32 0.35 0.21
C ALA A 21 -8.36 0.86 1.66
N THR A 22 -7.23 0.82 2.37
CA THR A 22 -7.09 1.30 3.75
C THR A 22 -6.58 2.75 3.85
N CYS A 23 -6.44 3.43 2.70
CA CYS A 23 -6.05 4.83 2.61
C CYS A 23 -7.23 5.74 2.96
N ARG A 24 -6.95 6.83 3.69
CA ARG A 24 -7.96 7.84 4.03
C ARG A 24 -8.52 8.54 2.79
N ILE A 25 -7.66 8.91 1.84
CA ILE A 25 -8.07 9.58 0.59
C ILE A 25 -9.01 8.69 -0.24
N TYR A 26 -8.76 7.37 -0.25
CA TYR A 26 -9.69 6.42 -0.88
C TYR A 26 -11.05 6.41 -0.19
N ALA A 27 -11.09 6.42 1.14
CA ALA A 27 -12.35 6.42 1.89
C ALA A 27 -13.19 7.69 1.60
N GLU A 28 -12.53 8.82 1.37
CA GLU A 28 -13.19 10.10 1.07
C GLU A 28 -13.64 10.23 -0.40
N ASN A 29 -12.97 9.56 -1.34
CA ASN A 29 -13.20 9.76 -2.79
C ASN A 29 -13.49 8.45 -3.54
N LYS A 30 -14.13 7.48 -2.89
CA LYS A 30 -14.30 6.11 -3.42
C LYS A 30 -15.01 6.07 -4.78
N GLU A 31 -15.96 6.97 -5.02
CA GLU A 31 -16.79 6.99 -6.24
C GLU A 31 -16.00 7.38 -7.49
N ASP A 32 -14.89 8.12 -7.35
CA ASP A 32 -14.03 8.60 -8.44
C ASP A 32 -12.77 7.72 -8.66
N MET A 33 -12.77 6.48 -8.17
CA MET A 33 -11.61 5.57 -8.26
C MET A 33 -11.92 4.26 -8.98
N ILE A 34 -10.95 3.81 -9.79
CA ILE A 34 -11.03 2.53 -10.51
C ILE A 34 -10.32 1.45 -9.71
N LEU A 35 -10.97 0.29 -9.55
CA LEU A 35 -10.35 -0.89 -8.95
C LEU A 35 -9.23 -1.43 -9.86
N ILE A 36 -7.99 -1.50 -9.35
CA ILE A 36 -6.87 -2.16 -10.03
C ILE A 36 -6.79 -3.65 -9.67
N GLY A 37 -7.24 -4.02 -8.47
CA GLY A 37 -7.27 -5.40 -7.99
C GLY A 37 -6.57 -5.60 -6.64
N ARG A 38 -6.30 -6.87 -6.30
CA ARG A 38 -5.69 -7.25 -5.02
C ARG A 38 -4.26 -7.72 -5.24
N TYR A 39 -3.30 -7.10 -4.55
CA TYR A 39 -1.87 -7.39 -4.71
C TYR A 39 -1.17 -7.40 -3.36
N GLU A 40 -0.34 -8.39 -3.08
CA GLU A 40 0.37 -8.44 -1.79
C GLU A 40 1.30 -7.23 -1.58
N GLN A 41 1.84 -6.71 -2.68
CA GLN A 41 2.80 -5.62 -2.65
C GLN A 41 2.39 -4.40 -3.46
N LEU A 42 2.58 -3.21 -2.86
CA LEU A 42 2.36 -1.92 -3.51
C LEU A 42 3.17 -1.82 -4.80
N VAL A 43 4.40 -2.35 -4.83
CA VAL A 43 5.25 -2.32 -6.03
C VAL A 43 4.64 -3.09 -7.20
N ILE A 44 3.99 -4.24 -6.92
CA ILE A 44 3.30 -5.05 -7.93
C ILE A 44 2.08 -4.28 -8.45
N ALA A 45 1.25 -3.77 -7.53
CA ALA A 45 0.09 -2.96 -7.90
C ALA A 45 0.49 -1.72 -8.72
N LEU A 46 1.61 -1.08 -8.38
CA LEU A 46 2.14 0.08 -9.10
C LEU A 46 2.66 -0.30 -10.49
N GLY A 47 3.33 -1.44 -10.64
CA GLY A 47 3.75 -1.97 -11.94
C GLY A 47 2.56 -2.23 -12.86
N VAL A 48 1.54 -2.95 -12.37
CA VAL A 48 0.31 -3.19 -13.14
C VAL A 48 -0.37 -1.88 -13.51
N SER A 49 -0.48 -0.94 -12.58
CA SER A 49 -1.10 0.36 -12.85
C SER A 49 -0.35 1.14 -13.93
N ARG A 50 1.00 1.17 -13.87
CA ARG A 50 1.83 1.87 -14.86
C ARG A 50 1.78 1.26 -16.26
N ASN A 51 1.49 -0.03 -16.37
CA ASN A 51 1.28 -0.68 -17.67
C ASN A 51 -0.05 -0.27 -18.31
N ASN A 52 -1.05 0.12 -17.51
CA ASN A 52 -2.40 0.42 -18.00
C ASN A 52 -2.71 1.93 -18.06
N PHE A 53 -1.99 2.75 -17.28
CA PHE A 53 -2.23 4.19 -17.16
C PHE A 53 -0.93 4.97 -17.31
N ARG A 54 -0.98 6.12 -18.00
CA ARG A 54 0.16 7.03 -18.13
C ARG A 54 0.40 7.75 -16.80
N LYS A 55 1.67 7.97 -16.42
CA LYS A 55 2.06 8.75 -15.23
C LYS A 55 1.30 8.32 -13.95
N VAL A 56 1.67 7.17 -13.39
CA VAL A 56 1.11 6.70 -12.11
C VAL A 56 2.12 6.85 -10.98
N THR A 57 1.71 7.55 -9.92
CA THR A 57 2.48 7.70 -8.68
C THR A 57 1.77 7.01 -7.50
N PRO A 58 2.52 6.46 -6.53
CA PRO A 58 1.90 5.91 -5.33
C PRO A 58 1.43 7.04 -4.41
N CYS A 59 0.30 6.83 -3.73
CA CYS A 59 -0.16 7.75 -2.69
C CYS A 59 0.87 7.86 -1.54
N PRO A 60 1.34 9.07 -1.18
CA PRO A 60 2.32 9.26 -0.12
C PRO A 60 1.87 8.68 1.23
N GLN A 61 0.60 8.83 1.59
CA GLN A 61 0.04 8.24 2.83
C GLN A 61 0.07 6.71 2.80
N CYS A 62 -0.17 6.08 1.64
CA CYS A 62 -0.08 4.63 1.50
C CYS A 62 1.34 4.13 1.68
N VAL A 63 2.34 4.87 1.16
CA VAL A 63 3.75 4.54 1.32
C VAL A 63 4.18 4.67 2.78
N LEU A 64 3.85 5.78 3.45
CA LEU A 64 4.22 6.05 4.84
C LEU A 64 3.60 5.04 5.81
N LYS A 65 2.29 4.79 5.70
CA LYS A 65 1.60 3.81 6.54
C LYS A 65 2.21 2.41 6.38
N ARG A 66 2.60 2.05 5.15
CA ARG A 66 3.26 0.77 4.86
C ARG A 66 4.68 0.70 5.43
N ARG A 67 5.44 1.81 5.41
CA ARG A 67 6.73 1.88 6.13
C ARG A 67 6.51 1.63 7.61
N LEU A 68 5.55 2.32 8.23
CA LEU A 68 5.22 2.12 9.65
C LEU A 68 4.81 0.67 9.96
N TYR A 69 3.96 0.04 9.15
CA TYR A 69 3.63 -1.39 9.31
C TYR A 69 4.83 -2.32 9.09
N ASN A 70 5.74 -2.01 8.16
CA ASN A 70 6.95 -2.81 7.95
C ASN A 70 8.00 -2.63 9.07
N PHE A 71 8.02 -1.47 9.75
CA PHE A 71 8.75 -1.26 11.00
C PHE A 71 8.08 -1.95 12.18
N SER A 72 6.79 -2.26 12.07
CA SER A 72 6.02 -3.02 13.05
C SER A 72 6.22 -4.54 12.87
N ARG A 73 7.43 -5.01 12.58
CA ARG A 73 7.77 -6.37 13.01
C ARG A 73 7.77 -6.28 14.54
N PRO A 74 6.95 -7.08 15.26
CA PRO A 74 7.09 -7.13 16.70
C PRO A 74 8.57 -7.40 16.96
N ARG A 75 9.22 -6.50 17.72
CA ARG A 75 10.55 -6.77 18.26
C ARG A 75 10.40 -8.12 18.93
N GLN A 76 11.02 -9.16 18.36
CA GLN A 76 11.05 -10.44 19.04
C GLN A 76 11.73 -10.13 20.37
N GLU A 77 10.96 -10.20 21.46
CA GLU A 77 11.56 -10.11 22.78
C GLU A 77 12.61 -11.21 22.83
N PRO A 78 13.86 -10.89 23.18
CA PRO A 78 14.89 -11.90 23.31
C PRO A 78 14.40 -12.92 24.34
N VAL A 79 14.04 -14.11 23.88
CA VAL A 79 13.69 -15.23 24.75
C VAL A 79 14.97 -15.60 25.48
N PRO A 80 14.96 -15.72 26.83
CA PRO A 80 16.14 -16.14 27.56
C PRO A 80 16.62 -17.48 27.01
N VAL A 81 17.85 -17.51 26.50
CA VAL A 81 18.51 -18.77 26.15
C VAL A 81 18.69 -19.53 27.46
N ARG A 82 18.04 -20.70 27.59
CA ARG A 82 18.29 -21.60 28.73
C ARG A 82 19.70 -22.13 28.60
N HIS A 83 20.66 -21.44 29.22
CA HIS A 83 21.96 -22.01 29.55
C HIS A 83 21.80 -22.81 30.83
N PHE A 84 21.34 -24.06 30.72
CA PHE A 84 21.64 -25.03 31.78
C PHE A 84 22.24 -26.29 31.17
N PRO A 85 23.35 -26.77 31.77
CA PRO A 85 24.03 -27.99 31.40
C PRO A 85 23.30 -29.20 32.01
N ASP A 86 23.51 -30.37 31.42
CA ASP A 86 23.33 -31.65 32.14
C ASP A 86 24.41 -31.81 33.22
#